data_AF-A0A7S1GNQ6-F1
#
_entry.id   AF-A0A7S1GNQ6-F1
#
_cell.length_a   1.000
_cell.length_b   1.000
_cell.length_c   1.000
_cell.angle_alpha   90.00
_cell.angle_beta   90.00
_cell.angle_gamma   90.00
#
_symmetry.space_group_name_H-M   'P 1'
#
loop_
_entity.id
_entity.type
_entity.pdbx_description
1 polymer ?
#
loop_
_entity_poly.entity_id
_entity_poly.type
_entity_poly.pdbx_seq_one_letter_code
_entity_poly.pdbx_strand_id
1 'polypeptide(L)'
;VLKPFTATLGTDSDGLLPAVFAVMRAEIIITPLLSFLDIVGHVRRYLIAPFTANQPAMDSHFRGAVQLLGEKYTNMSKVIFVCFFYSVIFPIGYFLGAIALYLTFLAEKYMLLRSWGPLPSLGNDVAKISRHLFFPLCVFTLCVMSEYYFAAY
;
A
#
# COMPACT_ATOMS: atom_id res chain seq x y z
N VAL A 1 24.96 4.58 -22.74
CA VAL A 1 24.11 4.07 -23.84
C VAL A 1 22.72 3.83 -23.28
N LEU A 2 21.70 4.57 -23.73
CA LEU A 2 20.30 4.31 -23.39
C LEU A 2 19.91 2.98 -24.06
N LYS A 3 19.74 1.92 -23.26
CA LYS A 3 19.20 0.66 -23.79
C LYS A 3 17.70 0.86 -24.03
N PRO A 4 17.13 0.32 -25.13
CA PRO A 4 15.69 0.36 -25.33
C PRO A 4 15.01 -0.36 -24.15
N PHE A 5 13.88 0.17 -23.68
CA PHE A 5 13.16 -0.35 -22.51
C PHE A 5 12.83 -1.84 -22.65
N THR A 6 12.58 -2.30 -23.87
CA THR A 6 12.35 -3.70 -24.23
C THR A 6 13.55 -4.63 -23.95
N ALA A 7 14.78 -4.10 -23.92
CA ALA A 7 15.97 -4.89 -23.56
C ALA A 7 16.04 -5.24 -22.05
N THR A 8 15.20 -4.61 -21.22
CA THR A 8 15.10 -4.90 -19.78
C THR A 8 13.93 -5.83 -19.43
N LEU A 9 13.15 -6.27 -20.43
CA LEU A 9 12.03 -7.21 -20.28
C LEU A 9 12.48 -8.68 -20.27
N GLY A 10 13.79 -8.95 -20.23
CA GLY A 10 14.33 -10.31 -20.22
C GLY A 10 13.85 -11.14 -19.03
N THR A 11 13.83 -12.46 -19.20
CA THR A 11 13.49 -13.46 -18.17
C THR A 11 14.58 -13.68 -17.12
N ASP A 12 15.72 -12.98 -17.24
CA ASP A 12 16.81 -13.04 -16.28
C ASP A 12 16.38 -12.43 -14.93
N SER A 13 17.07 -12.80 -13.86
CA SER A 13 16.77 -12.30 -12.49
C SER A 13 16.83 -10.78 -12.36
N ASP A 14 17.56 -10.12 -13.25
CA ASP A 14 17.71 -8.65 -13.32
C ASP A 14 16.66 -7.98 -14.24
N GLY A 15 15.69 -8.76 -14.75
CA GLY A 15 14.61 -8.28 -15.57
C GLY A 15 13.60 -7.44 -14.79
N LEU A 16 12.97 -6.48 -15.47
CA LEU A 16 11.96 -5.59 -14.91
C LEU A 16 10.72 -6.35 -14.41
N LEU A 17 10.28 -7.36 -15.16
CA LEU A 17 9.06 -8.12 -14.85
C LEU A 17 9.17 -8.92 -13.54
N PRO A 18 10.24 -9.71 -13.30
CA PRO A 18 10.49 -10.34 -12.00
C PRO A 18 10.50 -9.35 -10.84
N ALA A 19 11.10 -8.16 -11.02
CA ALA A 19 11.14 -7.13 -9.99
C ALA A 19 9.75 -6.57 -9.65
N VAL A 20 8.96 -6.21 -10.67
CA VAL A 20 7.56 -5.74 -10.47
C VAL A 20 6.71 -6.83 -9.80
N PHE A 21 6.86 -8.08 -10.22
CA PHE A 21 6.16 -9.20 -9.61
C PHE A 21 6.57 -9.44 -8.15
N ALA A 22 7.86 -9.29 -7.82
CA ALA A 22 8.34 -9.35 -6.44
C ALA A 22 7.74 -8.24 -5.57
N VAL A 23 7.69 -7.00 -6.08
CA VAL A 23 7.08 -5.86 -5.38
C VAL A 23 5.59 -6.11 -5.13
N MET A 24 4.84 -6.57 -6.14
CA MET A 24 3.41 -6.85 -5.99
C MET A 24 3.15 -7.98 -4.99
N ARG A 25 3.95 -9.05 -5.00
CA ARG A 25 3.86 -10.12 -3.99
C ARG A 25 4.19 -9.62 -2.59
N ALA A 26 5.20 -8.76 -2.46
CA ALA A 26 5.55 -8.15 -1.19
C ALA A 26 4.37 -7.33 -0.64
N GLU A 27 3.67 -6.56 -1.47
CA GLU A 27 2.50 -5.80 -1.02
C GLU A 27 1.32 -6.68 -0.60
N ILE A 28 1.10 -7.79 -1.29
CA ILE A 28 0.05 -8.76 -0.93
C ILE A 28 0.28 -9.36 0.45
N ILE A 29 1.54 -9.59 0.84
CA ILE A 29 1.87 -10.33 2.06
C ILE A 29 2.26 -9.38 3.19
N ILE A 30 3.28 -8.54 2.97
CA ILE A 30 3.95 -7.76 4.02
C ILE A 30 3.00 -6.72 4.60
N THR A 31 2.32 -5.95 3.76
CA THR A 31 1.45 -4.84 4.18
C THR A 31 0.29 -5.30 5.08
N PRO A 32 -0.55 -6.27 4.67
CA PRO A 32 -1.61 -6.75 5.55
C PRO A 32 -1.07 -7.48 6.78
N LEU A 33 0.06 -8.19 6.68
CA LEU A 33 0.68 -8.89 7.81
C LEU A 33 1.21 -7.92 8.87
N LEU A 34 1.89 -6.84 8.47
CA LEU A 34 2.36 -5.81 9.39
C LEU A 34 1.19 -5.10 10.10
N SER A 35 0.15 -4.75 9.33
CA SER A 35 -1.07 -4.17 9.90
C SER A 35 -1.75 -5.13 10.87
N PHE A 36 -1.81 -6.43 10.53
CA PHE A 36 -2.46 -7.44 11.36
C PHE A 36 -1.69 -7.76 12.64
N LEU A 37 -0.36 -7.77 12.61
CA LEU A 37 0.45 -8.10 13.78
C LEU A 37 0.46 -6.97 14.82
N ASP A 38 0.24 -5.71 14.42
CA ASP A 38 0.29 -4.54 15.32
C ASP A 38 1.50 -4.61 16.27
N ILE A 39 2.70 -4.83 15.69
CA ILE A 39 3.92 -5.12 16.46
C ILE A 39 4.20 -4.02 17.49
N VAL A 40 4.02 -2.76 17.08
CA VAL A 40 4.23 -1.59 17.93
C VAL A 40 3.23 -1.56 19.10
N GLY A 41 1.96 -1.88 18.86
CA GLY A 41 0.94 -1.99 19.91
C GLY A 41 1.27 -3.08 20.93
N HIS A 42 1.69 -4.25 20.45
CA HIS A 42 2.08 -5.36 21.32
C HIS A 42 3.32 -5.03 22.16
N VAL A 43 4.36 -4.44 21.57
CA VAL A 43 5.56 -4.01 22.30
C VAL A 43 5.21 -3.01 23.41
N ARG A 44 4.33 -2.03 23.13
CA ARG A 44 3.92 -1.04 24.14
C ARG A 44 3.18 -1.69 25.31
N ARG A 45 2.27 -2.63 25.03
CA ARG A 45 1.45 -3.29 26.05
C ARG A 45 2.22 -4.33 26.87
N TYR A 46 3.06 -5.13 26.23
CA TYR A 46 3.73 -6.26 26.89
C TYR A 46 5.13 -5.93 27.42
N LEU A 47 5.89 -5.11 26.69
CA LEU A 47 7.26 -4.79 27.09
C LEU A 47 7.35 -3.48 27.86
N ILE A 48 6.72 -2.40 27.40
CA ILE A 48 6.94 -1.05 27.99
C ILE A 48 6.03 -0.78 29.19
N ALA A 49 4.74 -1.14 29.11
CA ALA A 49 3.78 -0.91 30.17
C ALA A 49 4.23 -1.36 31.59
N PRO A 50 4.80 -2.57 31.79
CA PRO A 50 5.17 -3.02 33.14
C PRO A 50 6.35 -2.24 33.76
N PHE A 51 7.13 -1.50 32.98
CA PHE A 51 8.24 -0.69 33.48
C PHE A 51 7.85 0.74 33.82
N THR A 52 6.58 1.11 33.66
CA THR A 52 6.12 2.47 33.99
C THR A 52 5.82 2.63 35.48
N ALA A 53 6.32 3.72 36.08
CA ALA A 53 6.20 3.94 37.53
C ALA A 53 4.79 4.38 37.98
N ASN A 54 4.04 5.04 37.10
CA ASN A 54 2.76 5.65 37.43
C ASN A 54 1.62 4.96 36.69
N GLN A 55 0.52 4.65 37.38
CA GLN A 55 -0.67 4.03 36.79
C GLN A 55 -1.21 4.76 35.55
N PRO A 56 -1.35 6.11 35.53
CA PRO A 56 -1.84 6.82 34.35
C PRO A 56 -0.89 6.70 33.14
N ALA A 57 0.43 6.56 33.41
CA ALA A 57 1.41 6.33 32.36
C ALA A 57 1.30 4.91 31.81
N MET A 58 1.06 3.91 32.68
CA MET A 58 0.80 2.54 32.26
C MET A 58 -0.45 2.45 31.37
N ASP A 59 -1.56 3.07 31.79
CA ASP A 59 -2.82 3.08 31.05
C ASP A 59 -2.69 3.75 29.67
N SER A 60 -1.76 4.70 29.53
CA SER A 60 -1.48 5.36 28.25
C SER A 60 -0.96 4.39 27.18
N HIS A 61 -0.23 3.33 27.58
CA HIS A 61 0.30 2.31 26.66
C HIS A 61 -0.75 1.31 26.19
N PHE A 62 -1.89 1.19 26.88
CA PHE A 62 -3.00 0.33 26.48
C PHE A 62 -3.96 1.02 25.50
N ARG A 63 -3.84 2.34 25.31
CA ARG A 63 -4.63 3.07 24.32
C ARG A 63 -4.36 2.56 22.91
N GLY A 64 -5.41 2.53 22.09
CA GLY A 64 -5.29 2.10 20.69
C GLY A 64 -4.34 2.99 19.89
N ALA A 65 -3.67 2.40 18.90
CA ALA A 65 -2.74 3.13 18.04
C ALA A 65 -3.48 4.22 17.23
N VAL A 66 -2.90 5.42 17.18
CA VAL A 66 -3.39 6.51 16.32
C VAL A 66 -3.02 6.20 14.88
N GLN A 67 -4.01 6.22 14.00
CA GLN A 67 -3.84 5.88 12.59
C GLN A 67 -3.78 7.16 11.74
N LEU A 68 -2.75 7.26 10.91
CA LEU A 68 -2.60 8.32 9.92
C LEU A 68 -3.31 7.91 8.63
N LEU A 69 -4.51 8.45 8.40
CA LEU A 69 -5.30 8.13 7.21
C LEU A 69 -4.54 8.46 5.91
N GLY A 70 -3.76 9.53 5.90
CA GLY A 70 -2.93 9.92 4.76
C GLY A 70 -1.92 8.85 4.35
N GLU A 71 -1.32 8.13 5.31
CA GLU A 71 -0.38 7.04 5.03
C GLU A 71 -1.09 5.86 4.35
N LYS A 72 -2.28 5.50 4.84
CA LYS A 72 -3.12 4.44 4.26
C LYS A 72 -3.55 4.75 2.84
N TYR A 73 -4.03 5.98 2.61
CA TYR A 73 -4.40 6.44 1.27
C TYR A 73 -3.19 6.48 0.33
N THR A 74 -2.02 6.91 0.83
CA THR A 74 -0.79 6.93 0.02
C THR A 74 -0.37 5.50 -0.36
N ASN A 75 -0.45 4.54 0.56
CA ASN A 75 -0.16 3.14 0.28
C ASN A 75 -1.13 2.55 -0.75
N MET A 76 -2.43 2.82 -0.62
CA MET A 76 -3.44 2.41 -1.59
C MET A 76 -3.19 3.02 -2.98
N SER A 77 -2.92 4.32 -3.03
CA SER A 77 -2.58 5.04 -4.26
C SER A 77 -1.32 4.49 -4.92
N LYS A 78 -0.28 4.15 -4.15
CA LYS A 78 0.93 3.52 -4.68
C LYS A 78 0.62 2.21 -5.41
N VAL A 79 -0.17 1.32 -4.80
CA VAL A 79 -0.55 0.04 -5.41
C VAL A 79 -1.34 0.26 -6.70
N ILE A 80 -2.33 1.16 -6.68
CA ILE A 80 -3.14 1.49 -7.86
C ILE A 80 -2.26 2.06 -8.97
N PHE A 81 -1.37 2.99 -8.66
CA PHE A 81 -0.48 3.61 -9.64
C PHE A 81 0.41 2.58 -10.32
N VAL A 82 1.05 1.69 -9.55
CA VAL A 82 1.91 0.61 -10.08
C VAL A 82 1.10 -0.33 -11.00
N CYS A 83 -0.14 -0.67 -10.63
CA CYS A 83 -1.01 -1.49 -11.47
C CYS A 83 -1.29 -0.83 -12.82
N PHE A 84 -1.68 0.45 -12.82
CA PHE A 84 -2.00 1.17 -14.05
C PHE A 84 -0.77 1.37 -14.93
N PHE A 85 0.36 1.75 -14.32
CA PHE A 85 1.62 1.99 -15.02
C PHE A 85 2.14 0.75 -15.75
N TYR A 86 2.17 -0.41 -15.07
CA TYR A 86 2.71 -1.64 -15.65
C TYR A 86 1.68 -2.52 -16.38
N SER A 87 0.41 -2.12 -16.43
CA SER A 87 -0.66 -2.97 -16.96
C SER A 87 -0.51 -3.38 -18.41
N VAL A 88 0.09 -2.53 -19.25
CA VAL A 88 0.27 -2.79 -20.68
C VAL A 88 1.28 -3.93 -20.91
N ILE A 89 2.32 -3.99 -20.06
CA ILE A 89 3.39 -4.98 -20.12
C ILE A 89 3.02 -6.23 -19.30
N PHE A 90 2.30 -6.03 -18.21
CA PHE A 90 1.97 -7.06 -17.22
C PHE A 90 0.49 -6.94 -16.78
N PRO A 91 -0.47 -7.40 -17.61
CA PRO A 91 -1.90 -7.21 -17.36
C PRO A 91 -2.41 -7.96 -16.12
N ILE A 92 -1.76 -9.09 -15.77
CA ILE A 92 -2.07 -9.82 -14.53
C ILE A 92 -1.78 -8.99 -13.26
N GLY A 93 -1.02 -7.89 -13.39
CA GLY A 93 -0.80 -6.92 -12.32
C GLY A 93 -2.10 -6.36 -11.72
N TYR A 94 -3.16 -6.17 -12.52
CA TYR A 94 -4.46 -5.73 -12.00
C TYR A 94 -5.07 -6.73 -11.02
N PHE A 95 -4.96 -8.03 -11.30
CA PHE A 95 -5.48 -9.07 -10.44
C PHE A 95 -4.71 -9.13 -9.12
N LEU A 96 -3.37 -9.05 -9.19
CA LEU A 96 -2.51 -9.01 -8.01
C LEU A 96 -2.79 -7.75 -7.17
N GLY A 97 -2.97 -6.59 -7.80
CA GLY A 97 -3.32 -5.34 -7.12
C GLY A 97 -4.67 -5.41 -6.42
N ALA A 98 -5.68 -5.98 -7.08
CA ALA A 98 -7.00 -6.19 -6.49
C ALA A 98 -6.93 -7.09 -5.25
N ILE A 99 -6.15 -8.18 -5.30
CA ILE A 99 -5.91 -9.04 -4.14
C ILE A 99 -5.19 -8.27 -3.03
N ALA A 100 -4.15 -7.50 -3.34
CA ALA A 100 -3.40 -6.73 -2.36
C ALA A 100 -4.31 -5.74 -1.61
N LEU A 101 -5.14 -5.00 -2.35
CA LEU A 101 -6.10 -4.05 -1.79
C LEU A 101 -7.17 -4.76 -0.96
N TYR A 102 -7.68 -5.91 -1.42
CA TYR A 102 -8.70 -6.68 -0.71
C TYR A 102 -8.17 -7.24 0.62
N LEU A 103 -6.99 -7.85 0.64
CA LEU A 103 -6.39 -8.37 1.87
C LEU A 103 -6.06 -7.23 2.84
N THR A 104 -5.54 -6.12 2.33
CA THR A 104 -5.29 -4.92 3.14
C THR A 104 -6.60 -4.42 3.76
N PHE A 105 -7.68 -4.32 2.98
CA PHE A 105 -9.00 -3.95 3.49
C PHE A 105 -9.48 -4.86 4.62
N LEU A 106 -9.33 -6.19 4.49
CA LEU A 106 -9.71 -7.13 5.55
C LEU A 106 -8.86 -6.96 6.81
N ALA A 107 -7.55 -6.84 6.67
CA ALA A 107 -6.63 -6.65 7.80
C ALA A 107 -6.91 -5.33 8.53
N GLU A 108 -7.08 -4.23 7.79
CA GLU A 108 -7.36 -2.92 8.36
C GLU A 108 -8.76 -2.87 9.01
N LYS A 109 -9.77 -3.48 8.38
CA LYS A 109 -11.12 -3.60 8.97
C LYS A 109 -11.08 -4.34 10.30
N TYR A 110 -10.33 -5.44 10.38
CA TYR A 110 -10.17 -6.20 11.61
C TYR A 110 -9.49 -5.37 12.70
N MET A 111 -8.41 -4.67 12.36
CA MET A 111 -7.66 -3.83 13.30
C MET A 111 -8.44 -2.62 13.79
N LEU A 112 -9.23 -2.00 12.92
CA LEU A 112 -10.15 -0.90 13.26
C LEU A 112 -11.12 -1.30 14.37
N LEU A 113 -11.61 -2.54 14.34
CA LEU A 113 -12.57 -3.04 15.32
C LEU A 113 -11.92 -3.56 16.61
N ARG A 114 -10.62 -3.90 16.58
CA ARG A 114 -9.94 -4.59 17.69
C ARG A 114 -8.91 -3.75 18.45
N SER A 115 -7.97 -3.11 17.76
CA SER A 115 -6.78 -2.51 18.41
C SER A 115 -6.64 -1.02 18.21
N TRP A 116 -7.16 -0.48 17.10
CA TRP A 116 -6.97 0.93 16.77
C TRP A 116 -7.88 1.85 17.57
N GLY A 117 -7.35 3.04 17.86
CA GLY A 117 -8.11 4.10 18.52
C GLY A 117 -9.12 4.74 17.56
N PRO A 118 -9.98 5.64 18.08
CA PRO A 118 -10.90 6.41 17.25
C PRO A 118 -10.14 7.15 16.16
N LEU A 119 -10.65 7.04 14.92
CA LEU A 119 -10.07 7.76 13.80
C LEU A 119 -10.28 9.27 13.97
N PRO A 120 -9.32 10.11 13.54
CA PRO A 120 -9.56 11.53 13.40
C PRO A 120 -10.72 11.75 12.44
N SER A 121 -11.57 12.75 12.72
CA SER A 121 -12.67 13.12 11.84
C SER A 121 -12.11 13.70 10.55
N LEU A 122 -11.88 12.85 9.56
CA LEU A 122 -11.50 13.30 8.24
C LEU A 122 -12.75 13.69 7.45
N GLY A 123 -12.75 14.90 6.90
CA GLY A 123 -13.78 15.33 5.96
C GLY A 123 -13.69 14.57 4.63
N ASN A 124 -14.62 14.87 3.72
CA ASN A 124 -14.67 14.28 2.38
C ASN A 124 -13.53 14.75 1.44
N ASP A 125 -12.54 15.47 1.95
CA ASP A 125 -11.54 16.14 1.12
C ASP A 125 -10.55 15.17 0.48
N VAL A 126 -10.17 14.10 1.18
CA VAL A 126 -9.32 13.06 0.60
C VAL A 126 -10.04 12.31 -0.53
N ALA A 127 -11.34 12.07 -0.37
CA ALA A 127 -12.15 11.46 -1.43
C ALA A 127 -12.25 12.38 -2.65
N LYS A 128 -12.41 13.70 -2.46
CA LYS A 128 -12.39 14.68 -3.55
C LYS A 128 -11.05 14.69 -4.28
N ILE A 129 -9.93 14.75 -3.56
CA ILE A 129 -8.59 14.75 -4.16
C ILE A 129 -8.37 13.46 -4.96
N SER A 130 -8.71 12.31 -4.37
CA SER A 130 -8.53 11.02 -5.05
C SER A 130 -9.34 10.95 -6.35
N ARG A 131 -10.62 11.36 -6.31
CA ARG A 131 -11.50 11.34 -7.48
C ARG A 131 -11.11 12.34 -8.56
N HIS A 132 -10.75 13.57 -8.20
CA HIS A 132 -10.51 14.64 -9.17
C HIS A 132 -9.07 14.68 -9.70
N LEU A 133 -8.09 14.23 -8.92
CA LEU A 133 -6.69 14.32 -9.30
C LEU A 133 -6.07 12.94 -9.52
N PHE A 134 -6.17 12.04 -8.54
CA PHE A 134 -5.40 10.80 -8.53
C PHE A 134 -5.85 9.79 -9.59
N PHE A 135 -7.15 9.49 -9.67
CA PHE A 135 -7.65 8.52 -10.67
C PHE A 135 -7.46 9.00 -12.12
N PRO A 136 -7.77 10.26 -12.49
CA PRO A 136 -7.47 10.78 -13.83
C PRO A 136 -5.98 10.72 -14.16
N LEU A 137 -5.10 11.00 -13.19
CA LEU A 137 -3.65 10.89 -13.37
C LEU A 137 -3.22 9.45 -13.66
N CYS A 138 -3.76 8.46 -12.94
CA CYS A 138 -3.46 7.04 -13.20
C CYS A 138 -3.90 6.61 -14.61
N VAL A 139 -5.08 7.04 -15.04
CA VAL A 139 -5.58 6.77 -16.40
C VAL A 139 -4.70 7.46 -17.44
N PHE A 140 -4.27 8.70 -17.20
CA PHE A 140 -3.34 9.39 -18.08
C PHE A 140 -2.01 8.63 -18.21
N THR A 141 -1.44 8.15 -17.09
CA THR A 141 -0.21 7.34 -17.16
C THR A 141 -0.40 6.02 -17.90
N LEU A 142 -1.58 5.41 -17.79
CA LEU A 142 -1.93 4.22 -18.58
C LEU A 142 -1.92 4.54 -20.08
N CYS A 143 -2.53 5.65 -20.50
CA CYS A 143 -2.54 6.06 -21.91
C CYS A 143 -1.11 6.29 -22.44
N VAL A 144 -0.26 6.99 -21.68
CA VAL A 144 1.13 7.26 -22.06
C VAL A 144 1.95 5.96 -22.17
N MET A 145 1.80 5.05 -21.20
CA MET A 145 2.50 3.75 -21.23
C MET A 145 2.01 2.86 -22.38
N SER A 146 0.71 2.92 -22.68
CA SER A 146 0.11 2.22 -23.81
C SER A 146 0.68 2.74 -25.14
N GLU A 147 0.67 4.06 -25.34
CA GLU A 147 1.24 4.69 -26.53
C GLU A 147 2.72 4.34 -26.69
N TYR A 148 3.53 4.48 -25.63
CA TYR A 148 4.95 4.18 -25.68
C TYR A 148 5.25 2.72 -26.03
N TYR A 149 4.49 1.78 -25.45
CA TYR A 149 4.69 0.36 -25.70
C TYR A 149 4.28 -0.05 -27.12
N PHE A 150 3.13 0.43 -27.61
CA PHE A 150 2.64 0.08 -28.94
C PHE A 150 3.35 0.85 -30.07
N ALA A 151 3.85 2.07 -29.84
CA ALA A 151 4.62 2.82 -30.83
C ALA A 151 6.05 2.27 -31.02
N ALA A 152 6.54 1.44 -30.09
CA ALA A 152 7.82 0.76 -30.20
C ALA A 152 7.78 -0.54 -31.03
N TYR A 153 6.57 -0.98 -31.42
CA TYR A 153 6.32 -2.09 -32.35
C TYR A 153 6.04 -1.56 -33.77
#